data_AF-A0A0F9F1W2-F1
#
_entry.id   AF-A0A0F9F1W2-F1
#
_cell.length_a   1.000
_cell.length_b   1.000
_cell.length_c   1.000
_cell.angle_alpha   90.00
_cell.angle_beta   90.00
_cell.angle_gamma   90.00
#
_symmetry.space_group_name_H-M   'P 1'
#
loop_
_entity.id
_entity.type
_entity.pdbx_description
1 polymer ?
#
loop_
_entity_poly.entity_id
_entity_poly.type
_entity_poly.pdbx_seq_one_letter_code
_entity_poly.pdbx_strand_id
1 'polypeptide(L)'
;MIIKPLQGSGGKNVFKIEGPDDSNINQIFEAVSEEGYMIAQGYMPKAKDGDVRVFVMNGTPLEQDGKYGPCCIDQLQLRARPTRDGIQAVRSKL
;
A
#
# COMPACT_ATOMS: atom_id res chain seq x y z
N MET A 1 14.66 8.43 5.18
CA MET A 1 13.72 7.81 6.14
C MET A 1 12.30 8.21 5.78
N ILE A 2 11.31 7.37 6.05
CA ILE A 2 9.89 7.69 5.90
C ILE A 2 9.27 7.79 7.30
N ILE A 3 8.55 8.87 7.57
CA ILE A 3 7.73 9.03 8.78
C ILE A 3 6.26 8.93 8.37
N LYS A 4 5.50 8.17 9.14
CA LYS A 4 4.05 8.05 8.99
C LYS A 4 3.36 7.99 10.36
N PRO A 5 2.17 8.58 10.52
CA PRO A 5 1.38 8.41 11.72
C PRO A 5 0.89 6.96 11.85
N LEU A 6 0.62 6.55 13.08
CA LEU A 6 0.03 5.24 13.36
C LEU A 6 -1.46 5.23 12.98
N GLN A 7 -2.16 6.34 13.20
CA GLN A 7 -3.53 6.55 12.79
C GLN A 7 -3.59 7.40 11.52
N GLY A 8 -4.36 6.95 10.53
CA GLY A 8 -4.54 7.69 9.28
C GLY A 8 -4.92 6.77 8.11
N SER A 9 -5.59 7.31 7.10
CA SER A 9 -5.90 6.60 5.86
C SER A 9 -5.61 7.48 4.64
N GLY A 10 -5.35 6.84 3.49
CA GLY A 10 -5.14 7.56 2.23
C GLY A 10 -3.77 8.25 2.07
N GLY A 11 -2.78 7.93 2.91
CA GLY A 11 -1.42 8.47 2.77
C GLY A 11 -1.26 9.92 3.26
N LYS A 12 -2.21 10.43 4.04
CA LYS A 12 -2.05 11.71 4.73
C LYS A 12 -0.88 11.65 5.70
N ASN A 13 -0.13 12.75 5.77
CA ASN A 13 1.00 12.92 6.69
C ASN A 13 2.12 11.87 6.57
N VAL A 14 2.33 11.34 5.36
CA VAL A 14 3.49 10.49 5.05
C VAL A 14 4.59 11.36 4.47
N PHE A 15 5.71 11.47 5.19
CA PHE A 15 6.82 12.34 4.81
C PHE A 15 8.09 11.54 4.55
N LYS A 16 8.86 11.97 3.55
CA LYS A 16 10.20 11.44 3.25
C LYS A 16 11.24 12.45 3.72
N ILE A 17 12.12 12.01 4.60
CA ILE A 17 13.29 12.76 5.08
C ILE A 17 14.52 12.23 4.37
N GLU A 18 15.27 13.12 3.71
CA GLU A 18 16.47 12.73 2.94
C GLU A 18 17.73 12.60 3.80
N GLY A 19 17.84 13.42 4.85
CA GLY A 19 18.99 13.42 5.77
C GLY A 19 18.71 14.20 7.05
N PRO A 20 19.66 14.21 8.01
CA PRO A 20 19.51 14.92 9.28
C PRO A 20 19.52 16.45 9.15
N ASP A 21 20.02 16.99 8.03
CA ASP A 21 20.09 18.43 7.75
C ASP A 21 18.83 18.98 7.08
N ASP A 22 17.77 18.18 6.98
CA ASP A 22 16.51 18.61 6.38
C ASP A 22 15.86 19.66 7.30
N SER A 23 15.76 20.89 6.78
CA SER A 23 15.28 22.06 7.52
C SER A 23 13.86 21.90 8.05
N ASN A 24 13.09 20.98 7.49
CA ASN A 24 11.67 20.80 7.76
C ASN A 24 11.38 19.64 8.71
N ILE A 25 12.41 18.97 9.26
CA ILE A 25 12.23 17.84 10.19
C ILE A 25 11.35 18.23 11.37
N ASN A 26 11.59 19.38 12.00
CA ASN A 26 10.81 19.81 13.17
C ASN A 26 9.33 20.01 12.83
N GLN A 27 9.01 20.62 11.68
CA GLN A 27 7.63 20.84 11.24
C GLN A 27 6.92 19.52 10.88
N ILE A 28 7.63 18.60 10.24
CA ILE A 28 7.13 17.25 9.95
C ILE A 28 6.81 16.54 11.27
N PHE A 29 7.70 16.65 12.26
CA PHE A 29 7.51 16.02 13.55
C PHE A 29 6.30 16.59 14.29
N GLU A 30 6.16 17.92 14.33
CA GLU A 30 5.00 18.60 14.92
C GLU A 30 3.70 18.13 14.25
N ALA A 31 3.62 18.21 12.92
CA ALA A 31 2.42 17.85 12.16
C ALA A 31 2.00 16.38 12.33
N VAL A 32 2.96 15.45 12.40
CA VAL A 32 2.66 14.02 12.57
C VAL A 32 2.37 13.68 14.03
N SER A 33 3.02 14.37 14.98
CA SER A 33 2.84 14.13 16.42
C SER A 33 1.48 14.57 16.96
N GLU A 34 0.81 15.54 16.32
CA GLU A 34 -0.55 15.94 16.67
C GLU A 34 -1.56 14.79 16.54
N GLU A 35 -1.32 13.84 15.61
CA GLU A 35 -2.16 12.67 15.40
C GLU A 35 -1.84 11.51 16.38
N GLY A 36 -0.82 11.68 17.23
CA GLY A 36 -0.42 10.75 18.27
C GLY A 36 0.89 10.03 17.96
N TYR A 37 0.85 8.69 17.99
CA TYR A 37 2.05 7.87 17.75
C TYR A 37 2.42 7.84 16.28
N MET A 38 3.72 7.71 16.00
CA MET A 38 4.24 7.63 14.64
C MET A 38 5.31 6.55 14.49
N ILE A 39 5.53 6.15 13.24
CA ILE A 39 6.48 5.11 12.85
C ILE A 39 7.52 5.74 11.93
N ALA A 40 8.79 5.54 12.28
CA ALA A 40 9.92 5.84 11.42
C ALA A 40 10.41 4.57 10.72
N GLN A 41 10.46 4.59 9.39
CA GLN A 41 10.85 3.46 8.55
C GLN A 41 12.02 3.83 7.64
N GLY A 42 12.99 2.93 7.47
CA GLY A 42 14.07 3.11 6.49
C GLY A 42 13.51 3.27 5.08
N TYR A 43 14.03 4.23 4.30
CA TYR A 43 13.63 4.39 2.91
C TYR A 43 14.27 3.28 2.07
N MET A 44 13.45 2.49 1.37
CA MET A 44 13.92 1.49 0.42
C MET A 44 13.97 2.11 -0.99
N PRO A 45 15.16 2.22 -1.63
CA PRO A 45 15.26 2.83 -2.96
C PRO A 45 14.41 2.13 -4.04
N LYS A 46 14.25 0.80 -3.91
CA LYS A 46 13.39 -0.01 -4.78
C LYS A 46 11.90 0.33 -4.70
N ALA A 47 11.47 1.10 -3.70
CA ALA A 47 10.09 1.58 -3.61
C ALA A 47 9.70 2.52 -4.77
N LYS A 48 10.69 3.08 -5.50
CA LYS A 48 10.45 3.85 -6.73
C LYS A 48 9.86 3.00 -7.86
N ASP A 49 10.16 1.71 -7.87
CA ASP A 49 9.67 0.77 -8.89
C ASP A 49 8.20 0.37 -8.64
N GLY A 50 7.60 0.88 -7.56
CA GLY A 50 6.22 0.64 -7.16
C GLY A 50 6.10 -0.32 -5.98
N ASP A 51 4.85 -0.50 -5.55
CA ASP A 51 4.47 -1.45 -4.49
C ASP A 51 3.59 -2.54 -5.12
N VAL A 52 3.90 -3.80 -4.86
CA VAL A 52 3.08 -4.93 -5.31
C VAL A 52 2.04 -5.23 -4.25
N ARG A 53 0.78 -4.90 -4.56
CA ARG A 53 -0.36 -5.22 -3.70
C ARG A 53 -0.92 -6.59 -4.03
N VAL A 54 -0.81 -7.50 -3.07
CA VAL A 54 -1.46 -8.82 -3.11
C VAL A 54 -2.72 -8.79 -2.26
N PHE A 55 -3.86 -9.08 -2.86
CA PHE A 55 -5.12 -9.20 -2.14
C PHE A 55 -5.32 -10.65 -1.71
N VAL A 56 -5.75 -10.87 -0.47
CA VAL A 56 -6.04 -12.20 0.08
C VAL A 56 -7.50 -12.23 0.50
N MET A 57 -8.23 -13.27 0.09
CA MET A 57 -9.61 -13.50 0.50
C MET A 57 -9.77 -14.90 1.06
N ASN A 58 -10.37 -15.00 2.25
CA ASN A 58 -10.54 -16.26 2.98
C ASN A 58 -9.24 -17.07 3.11
N GLY A 59 -8.12 -16.39 3.35
CA GLY A 59 -6.79 -17.00 3.47
C GLY A 59 -6.12 -17.39 2.16
N THR A 60 -6.76 -17.19 1.00
CA THR A 60 -6.20 -17.52 -0.31
C THR A 60 -5.86 -16.23 -1.09
N PRO A 61 -4.63 -16.08 -1.63
CA PRO A 61 -4.30 -14.96 -2.49
C PRO A 61 -5.19 -14.93 -3.74
N LEU A 62 -5.63 -13.75 -4.13
CA LEU A 62 -6.30 -13.54 -5.39
C LEU A 62 -5.34 -13.83 -6.54
N GLU A 63 -5.79 -14.69 -7.45
CA GLU A 63 -5.10 -15.01 -8.70
C GLU A 63 -5.96 -14.65 -9.91
N GLN A 64 -5.28 -14.33 -11.01
CA GLN A 64 -5.88 -14.21 -12.32
C GLN A 64 -5.16 -15.16 -13.28
N ASP A 65 -5.90 -16.09 -13.90
CA ASP A 65 -5.38 -17.04 -14.90
C ASP A 65 -4.12 -17.82 -14.44
N GLY A 66 -4.14 -18.30 -13.18
CA GLY A 66 -3.03 -19.05 -12.57
C GLY A 66 -1.78 -18.23 -12.23
N LYS A 67 -1.88 -16.89 -12.27
CA LYS A 67 -0.80 -15.99 -11.86
C LYS A 67 -1.22 -15.17 -10.64
N TYR A 68 -0.39 -15.22 -9.61
CA TYR A 68 -0.42 -14.27 -8.50
C TYR A 68 0.30 -13.02 -8.96
N GLY A 69 -0.44 -11.94 -9.19
CA GLY A 69 0.11 -10.71 -9.77
C GLY A 69 -0.48 -9.45 -9.14
N PRO A 70 0.19 -8.30 -9.30
CA PRO A 70 -0.32 -7.02 -8.84
C PRO A 70 -1.70 -6.80 -9.43
N CYS A 71 -2.69 -6.63 -8.55
CA CYS A 71 -4.07 -6.42 -8.95
C CYS A 71 -4.17 -5.12 -9.75
N CYS A 72 -4.42 -5.24 -11.06
CA CYS A 72 -4.74 -4.11 -11.93
C CYS A 72 -6.14 -3.60 -11.58
N ILE A 73 -6.24 -2.75 -10.56
CA ILE A 73 -7.50 -2.09 -10.17
C ILE A 73 -7.98 -1.11 -11.26
N ASP A 74 -7.12 -0.74 -12.21
CA ASP A 74 -7.42 0.22 -13.28
C ASP A 74 -8.15 -0.36 -14.51
N GLN A 75 -8.50 -1.65 -14.53
CA GLN A 75 -9.34 -2.20 -15.60
C GLN A 75 -10.55 -2.95 -15.05
N LEU A 76 -11.71 -2.29 -15.13
CA LEU A 76 -13.04 -2.90 -15.29
C LEU A 76 -13.42 -3.97 -14.24
N GLN A 77 -14.15 -3.56 -13.20
CA GLN A 77 -14.97 -4.42 -12.31
C GLN A 77 -14.57 -5.91 -12.29
N LEU A 78 -13.42 -6.24 -11.70
CA LEU A 78 -13.05 -7.63 -11.45
C LEU A 78 -14.06 -8.23 -10.47
N ARG A 79 -14.82 -9.25 -10.91
CA ARG A 79 -15.69 -10.00 -10.01
C ARG A 79 -14.92 -11.18 -9.46
N ALA A 80 -14.82 -11.25 -8.13
CA ALA A 80 -14.37 -12.43 -7.43
C ALA A 80 -15.39 -13.57 -7.63
N ARG A 81 -14.98 -14.68 -8.24
CA ARG A 81 -15.82 -15.89 -8.31
C ARG A 81 -15.30 -16.92 -7.31
N PRO A 82 -16.14 -17.44 -6.41
CA PRO A 82 -15.77 -18.58 -5.59
C PRO A 82 -15.67 -19.83 -6.49
N THR A 83 -14.52 -20.49 -6.48
CA THR A 83 -14.27 -21.78 -7.13
C THR A 83 -14.01 -22.86 -6.07
N ARG A 84 -14.03 -24.13 -6.45
CA ARG A 84 -13.81 -25.25 -5.52
C ARG A 84 -12.42 -25.23 -4.86
N ASP A 85 -11.43 -24.63 -5.52
CA ASP A 85 -10.03 -24.59 -5.10
C ASP A 85 -9.58 -23.21 -4.58
N GLY A 86 -10.49 -22.24 -4.42
CA GLY A 86 -10.15 -20.88 -3.99
C GLY A 86 -11.02 -19.78 -4.62
N ILE A 87 -10.60 -18.52 -4.49
CA ILE A 87 -11.30 -17.38 -5.11
C ILE A 87 -10.45 -16.84 -6.27
N GLN A 88 -11.02 -16.89 -7.47
CA GLN A 88 -10.36 -16.39 -8.69
C GLN A 88 -10.94 -15.03 -9.10
N ALA A 89 -10.05 -14.12 -9.50
CA ALA A 89 -10.42 -12.84 -10.08
C ALA A 89 -10.79 -13.05 -11.56
N VAL A 90 -12.04 -12.77 -11.94
CA VAL A 90 -12.49 -12.94 -13.33
C VAL A 90 -12.76 -11.58 -13.96
N ARG A 91 -12.20 -11.36 -15.15
CA ARG A 91 -12.48 -10.18 -15.98
C ARG A 91 -13.97 -10.15 -16.33
N SER A 92 -14.66 -9.08 -15.93
CA SER A 92 -16.03 -8.82 -16.37
C SER A 92 -15.97 -8.29 -17.82
N LYS A 93 -16.29 -9.12 -18.81
CA LYS A 93 -16.61 -8.61 -20.16
C LYS A 93 -17.96 -7.91 -20.08
N LEU A 94 -17.98 -6.61 -20.38
CA LEU A 94 -19.13 -6.01 -21.08
C LEU A 94 -19.01 -6.37 -22.57
#